data_AF-A0A925W4Y5-F1
#
_entry.id   AF-A0A925W4Y5-F1
#
_cell.length_a   1.000
_cell.length_b   1.000
_cell.length_c   1.000
_cell.angle_alpha   90.00
_cell.angle_beta   90.00
_cell.angle_gamma   90.00
#
_symmetry.space_group_name_H-M   'P 1'
#
loop_
_entity.id
_entity.type
_entity.pdbx_description
1 polymer ?
#
loop_
_entity_poly.entity_id
_entity_poly.type
_entity_poly.pdbx_seq_one_letter_code
_entity_poly.pdbx_strand_id
1 'polypeptide(L)'
;AAVRFDHDAYNRRAAARWAARPVDDLVAALRRERITAVFSMMPSLLLVDTVVHHQDIRRPLGLGTDFPPEILTATLTALVTEGAFAADARRVAGRRLVATDVDWAHGDGGPELRAPAEELIMTITGRSG
;
A
#
# COMPACT_ATOMS: atom_id res chain seq x y z
N ALA A 1 -14.80 15.18 22.99
CA ALA A 1 -15.72 15.34 21.85
C ALA A 1 -15.46 14.21 20.86
N ALA A 2 -16.49 13.46 20.49
CA ALA A 2 -16.41 12.41 19.48
C ALA A 2 -16.10 13.05 18.11
N VAL A 3 -15.11 12.51 17.41
CA VAL A 3 -14.80 12.88 16.01
C VAL A 3 -15.81 12.16 15.12
N ARG A 4 -16.77 12.90 14.54
CA ARG A 4 -17.85 12.38 13.69
C ARG A 4 -17.29 11.78 12.38
N PHE A 5 -16.76 10.56 12.43
CA PHE A 5 -16.17 9.86 11.27
C PHE A 5 -15.13 10.69 10.49
N ASP A 6 -14.56 11.71 11.13
CA ASP A 6 -13.49 12.54 10.59
C ASP A 6 -12.16 11.85 10.90
N HIS A 7 -11.68 11.07 9.93
CA HIS A 7 -10.43 10.32 10.03
C HIS A 7 -9.23 11.24 10.24
N ASP A 8 -9.22 12.43 9.64
CA ASP A 8 -8.10 13.37 9.76
C ASP A 8 -8.02 13.96 11.15
N ALA A 9 -9.17 14.37 11.71
CA ALA A 9 -9.23 14.86 13.08
C ALA A 9 -8.91 13.75 14.10
N TYR A 10 -9.33 12.52 13.84
CA TYR A 10 -8.93 11.37 14.65
C TYR A 10 -7.40 11.15 14.59
N ASN A 11 -6.83 11.07 13.39
CA ASN A 11 -5.41 10.84 13.16
C ASN A 11 -4.56 11.94 13.78
N ARG A 12 -4.92 13.21 13.61
CA ARG A 12 -4.22 14.36 14.21
C ARG A 12 -4.21 14.27 15.73
N ARG A 13 -5.35 13.91 16.33
CA ARG A 13 -5.45 13.76 17.79
C ARG A 13 -4.65 12.56 18.29
N ALA A 14 -4.69 11.44 17.57
CA ALA A 14 -3.91 10.26 17.90
C ALA A 14 -2.40 10.57 17.81
N ALA A 15 -1.95 11.17 16.71
CA ALA A 15 -0.58 11.58 16.49
C ALA A 15 -0.08 12.53 17.60
N ALA A 16 -0.85 13.57 17.94
CA ALA A 16 -0.49 14.49 19.02
C ALA A 16 -0.36 13.78 20.39
N ARG A 17 -1.22 12.80 20.68
CA ARG A 17 -1.14 12.01 21.92
C ARG A 17 0.08 11.10 21.96
N TRP A 18 0.50 10.55 20.84
CA TRP A 18 1.68 9.70 20.75
C TRP A 18 2.97 10.53 20.75
N ALA A 19 3.01 11.66 20.04
CA ALA A 19 4.15 12.57 19.99
C ALA A 19 4.54 13.16 21.35
N ALA A 20 3.61 13.20 22.31
CA ALA A 20 3.87 13.65 23.67
C ALA A 20 4.63 12.62 24.54
N ARG A 21 4.93 11.42 24.03
CA ARG A 21 5.62 10.35 24.78
C ARG A 21 7.13 10.35 24.52
N PRO A 22 7.94 9.86 25.46
CA PRO A 22 9.35 9.57 25.23
C PRO A 22 9.55 8.60 24.05
N VAL A 23 10.66 8.77 23.31
CA VAL A 23 11.00 7.92 22.16
C VAL A 23 11.08 6.44 22.54
N ASP A 24 11.66 6.12 23.70
CA ASP A 24 11.79 4.74 24.17
C ASP A 24 10.42 4.07 24.39
N ASP A 25 9.42 4.82 24.84
CA ASP A 25 8.05 4.32 25.01
C ASP A 25 7.39 4.04 23.66
N LEU A 26 7.67 4.86 22.63
CA LEU A 26 7.19 4.63 21.27
C LEU A 26 7.81 3.36 20.68
N VAL A 27 9.13 3.19 20.83
CA VAL A 27 9.86 2.00 20.36
C VAL A 27 9.37 0.75 21.09
N ALA A 28 9.17 0.82 22.41
CA ALA A 28 8.64 -0.30 23.18
C ALA A 28 7.21 -0.67 22.77
N ALA A 29 6.35 0.32 22.50
CA ALA A 29 4.99 0.08 22.03
C ALA A 29 4.99 -0.63 20.66
N LEU A 30 5.79 -0.15 19.70
CA LEU A 30 5.93 -0.78 18.38
C LEU A 30 6.40 -2.23 18.47
N ARG A 31 7.34 -2.54 19.38
CA ARG A 31 7.82 -3.92 19.58
C ARG A 31 6.76 -4.85 20.18
N ARG A 32 5.85 -4.31 21.00
CA ARG A 32 4.82 -5.10 21.70
C ARG A 32 3.58 -5.32 20.84
N GLU A 33 3.16 -4.31 20.09
CA GLU A 33 1.90 -4.36 19.35
C GLU A 33 2.08 -5.13 18.04
N ARG A 34 1.70 -6.40 18.08
CA ARG A 34 1.55 -7.22 16.87
C ARG A 34 0.17 -6.93 16.28
N ILE A 35 0.09 -6.03 15.31
CA ILE A 35 -1.12 -5.85 14.50
C ILE A 35 -1.26 -7.14 13.69
N THR A 36 -1.98 -8.12 14.22
CA THR A 36 -2.02 -9.47 13.63
C THR A 36 -3.44 -9.87 13.27
N ALA A 37 -4.44 -9.50 14.08
CA ALA A 37 -5.78 -10.07 13.95
C ALA A 37 -6.49 -9.72 12.64
N VAL A 38 -6.47 -8.45 12.20
CA VAL A 38 -7.13 -8.03 10.95
C VAL A 38 -6.42 -8.60 9.72
N PHE A 39 -5.09 -8.66 9.80
CA PHE A 39 -4.23 -9.14 8.73
C PHE A 39 -4.22 -10.66 8.58
N SER A 40 -4.48 -11.40 9.67
CA SER A 40 -4.74 -12.84 9.60
C SER A 40 -6.04 -13.18 8.85
N MET A 41 -7.03 -12.28 8.82
CA MET A 41 -8.29 -12.50 8.10
C MET A 41 -8.21 -12.08 6.63
N MET A 42 -7.38 -11.08 6.31
CA MET A 42 -7.17 -10.59 4.95
C MET A 42 -5.67 -10.47 4.64
N PRO A 43 -5.02 -11.59 4.24
CA PRO A 43 -3.58 -11.60 3.96
C PRO A 43 -3.16 -10.65 2.83
N SER A 44 -4.01 -10.47 1.82
CA SER A 44 -3.78 -9.53 0.71
C SER A 44 -3.71 -8.08 1.19
N LEU A 45 -4.51 -7.70 2.20
CA LEU A 45 -4.45 -6.37 2.82
C LEU A 45 -3.09 -6.14 3.46
N LEU A 46 -2.56 -7.12 4.20
CA LEU A 46 -1.22 -7.01 4.79
C LEU A 46 -0.14 -6.87 3.72
N LEU A 47 -0.25 -7.67 2.66
CA LEU A 47 0.72 -7.69 1.56
C LEU A 47 0.77 -6.32 0.87
N VAL A 48 -0.39 -5.80 0.44
CA VAL A 48 -0.49 -4.49 -0.23
C VAL A 48 -0.03 -3.38 0.70
N ASP A 49 -0.51 -3.35 1.95
CA ASP A 49 -0.13 -2.35 2.95
C ASP A 49 1.39 -2.33 3.19
N THR A 50 2.00 -3.51 3.35
CA THR A 50 3.44 -3.64 3.56
C THR A 50 4.23 -3.14 2.35
N VAL A 51 3.89 -3.57 1.12
CA VAL A 51 4.62 -3.17 -0.09
C VAL A 51 4.52 -1.66 -0.33
N VAL A 52 3.31 -1.11 -0.24
CA VAL A 52 3.04 0.30 -0.49
C VAL A 52 3.71 1.18 0.57
N HIS A 53 3.54 0.86 1.85
CA HIS A 53 4.11 1.67 2.93
C HIS A 53 5.62 1.51 3.08
N HIS A 54 6.19 0.38 2.67
CA HIS A 54 7.63 0.25 2.51
C HIS A 54 8.17 1.27 1.49
N GLN A 55 7.48 1.43 0.37
CA GLN A 55 7.85 2.40 -0.66
C GLN A 55 7.58 3.86 -0.26
N ASP A 56 6.51 4.13 0.50
CA ASP A 56 6.24 5.45 1.09
C ASP A 56 7.42 5.97 1.94
N ILE A 57 8.19 5.07 2.55
CA ILE A 57 9.38 5.42 3.36
C ILE A 57 10.65 5.47 2.50
N ARG A 58 10.84 4.51 1.61
CA ARG A 58 12.13 4.29 0.94
C ARG A 58 12.36 5.18 -0.27
N ARG A 59 11.34 5.40 -1.11
CA ARG A 59 11.47 6.26 -2.32
C ARG A 59 11.94 7.67 -1.95
N PRO A 60 11.36 8.37 -0.94
CA PRO A 60 11.82 9.71 -0.56
C PRO A 60 13.24 9.76 0.00
N LEU A 61 13.76 8.63 0.51
CA LEU A 61 15.12 8.51 1.02
C LEU A 61 16.13 8.07 -0.05
N GLY A 62 15.69 7.85 -1.30
CA GLY A 62 16.53 7.33 -2.38
C GLY A 62 17.00 5.89 -2.13
N LEU A 63 16.29 5.13 -1.30
CA LEU A 63 16.61 3.74 -1.00
C LEU A 63 15.86 2.83 -1.97
N GLY A 64 16.58 2.04 -2.77
CA GLY A 64 15.96 1.02 -3.62
C GLY A 64 15.40 -0.15 -2.81
N THR A 65 14.60 -0.99 -3.45
CA THR A 65 14.07 -2.23 -2.86
C THR A 65 14.24 -3.37 -3.85
N ASP A 66 14.45 -4.59 -3.34
CA ASP A 66 14.46 -5.81 -4.12
C ASP A 66 13.30 -6.69 -3.63
N PHE A 67 12.13 -6.50 -4.22
CA PHE A 67 10.98 -7.34 -3.92
C PHE A 67 11.04 -8.61 -4.77
N PRO A 68 10.82 -9.80 -4.17
CA PRO A 68 10.67 -11.01 -4.95
C PRO A 68 9.54 -10.86 -5.99
N PRO A 69 9.73 -11.31 -7.25
CA PRO A 69 8.73 -11.17 -8.32
C PRO A 69 7.34 -11.66 -7.93
N GLU A 70 7.24 -12.73 -7.14
CA GLU A 70 5.99 -13.30 -6.65
C GLU A 70 5.22 -12.34 -5.72
N ILE A 71 5.92 -11.52 -4.94
CA ILE A 71 5.32 -10.50 -4.07
C ILE A 71 4.71 -9.38 -4.91
N LEU A 72 5.44 -8.91 -5.92
CA LEU A 72 4.96 -7.88 -6.85
C LEU A 72 3.74 -8.36 -7.64
N THR A 73 3.82 -9.58 -8.18
CA THR A 73 2.74 -10.23 -8.94
C THR A 73 1.48 -10.43 -8.09
N ALA A 74 1.63 -10.92 -6.86
CA ALA A 74 0.52 -11.11 -5.94
C ALA A 74 -0.11 -9.76 -5.54
N THR A 75 0.71 -8.74 -5.27
CA THR A 75 0.24 -7.39 -4.92
C THR A 75 -0.56 -6.77 -6.07
N LEU A 76 -0.01 -6.81 -7.28
CA LEU A 76 -0.69 -6.31 -8.49
C LEU A 76 -2.02 -7.02 -8.73
N THR A 77 -2.03 -8.35 -8.59
CA THR A 77 -3.24 -9.16 -8.77
C THR A 77 -4.30 -8.82 -7.74
N ALA A 78 -3.94 -8.70 -6.45
CA ALA A 78 -4.87 -8.31 -5.41
C ALA A 78 -5.49 -6.94 -5.69
N LEU A 79 -4.66 -5.94 -6.02
CA LEU A 79 -5.10 -4.57 -6.30
C LEU A 79 -6.16 -4.46 -7.39
N VAL A 80 -6.13 -5.32 -8.42
CA VAL A 80 -7.04 -5.23 -9.56
C VAL A 80 -8.20 -6.23 -9.52
N THR A 81 -8.14 -7.27 -8.68
CA THR A 81 -9.16 -8.33 -8.62
C THR A 81 -9.98 -8.35 -7.33
N GLU A 82 -9.45 -7.84 -6.22
CA GLU A 82 -10.13 -7.93 -4.92
C GLU A 82 -10.95 -6.67 -4.62
N GLY A 83 -12.19 -6.88 -4.15
CA GLY A 83 -13.13 -5.78 -3.86
C GLY A 83 -12.64 -4.79 -2.79
N ALA A 84 -11.73 -5.23 -1.91
CA ALA A 84 -11.11 -4.37 -0.90
C ALA A 84 -10.34 -3.19 -1.50
N PHE A 85 -9.82 -3.34 -2.73
CA PHE A 85 -9.02 -2.32 -3.42
C PHE A 85 -9.77 -1.67 -4.60
N ALA A 86 -11.10 -1.84 -4.67
CA ALA A 86 -11.89 -1.33 -5.79
C ALA A 86 -11.75 0.19 -6.00
N ALA A 87 -11.53 0.97 -4.94
CA ALA A 87 -11.27 2.39 -5.05
C ALA A 87 -9.93 2.69 -5.77
N ASP A 88 -8.91 1.87 -5.53
CA ASP A 88 -7.58 1.99 -6.15
C ASP A 88 -7.62 1.52 -7.59
N ALA A 89 -8.21 0.34 -7.86
CA ALA A 89 -8.41 -0.19 -9.21
C ALA A 89 -9.10 0.81 -10.16
N ARG A 90 -10.03 1.65 -9.65
CA ARG A 90 -10.71 2.68 -10.47
C ARG A 90 -9.77 3.69 -11.11
N ARG A 91 -8.58 3.94 -10.54
CA ARG A 91 -7.60 4.88 -11.09
C ARG A 91 -7.02 4.41 -12.43
N VAL A 92 -7.07 3.10 -12.67
CA VAL A 92 -6.52 2.45 -13.87
C VAL A 92 -7.60 1.75 -14.70
N ALA A 93 -8.88 1.99 -14.39
CA ALA A 93 -9.99 1.37 -15.11
C ALA A 93 -9.92 1.66 -16.63
N GLY A 94 -10.17 0.63 -17.44
CA GLY A 94 -10.15 0.74 -18.90
C GLY A 94 -8.74 0.80 -19.53
N ARG A 95 -7.68 0.55 -18.75
CA ARG A 95 -6.30 0.42 -19.26
C ARG A 95 -5.86 -1.05 -19.27
N ARG A 96 -4.92 -1.37 -20.15
CA ARG A 96 -4.17 -2.63 -20.11
C ARG A 96 -2.87 -2.38 -19.34
N LEU A 97 -2.71 -3.03 -18.21
CA LEU A 97 -1.51 -2.93 -17.38
C LEU A 97 -0.55 -4.04 -17.78
N VAL A 98 0.73 -3.70 -17.97
CA VAL A 98 1.78 -4.67 -18.32
C VAL A 98 3.03 -4.37 -17.53
N ALA A 99 3.44 -5.31 -16.67
CA ALA A 99 4.70 -5.22 -15.97
C ALA A 99 5.87 -5.50 -16.93
N THR A 100 6.97 -4.75 -16.81
CA THR A 100 8.13 -4.90 -17.70
C THR A 100 9.22 -5.81 -17.16
N ASP A 101 9.18 -6.12 -15.87
CA ASP A 101 10.20 -6.82 -15.08
C ASP A 101 9.72 -8.15 -14.49
N VAL A 102 8.42 -8.43 -14.57
CA VAL A 102 7.79 -9.70 -14.21
C VAL A 102 6.76 -10.09 -15.27
N ASP A 103 6.48 -11.39 -15.42
CA ASP A 103 5.47 -11.90 -16.35
C ASP A 103 4.06 -11.68 -15.79
N TRP A 104 3.57 -10.44 -15.90
CA TRP A 104 2.26 -10.05 -15.40
C TRP A 104 1.60 -9.00 -16.30
N ALA A 105 0.32 -9.21 -16.60
CA ALA A 105 -0.53 -8.24 -17.27
C ALA A 105 -1.99 -8.36 -16.80
N HIS A 106 -2.74 -7.26 -16.88
CA HIS A 106 -4.18 -7.23 -16.53
C HIS A 106 -4.95 -6.23 -17.40
N GLY A 107 -6.17 -6.61 -17.78
CA GLY A 107 -7.06 -5.78 -18.59
C GLY A 107 -6.92 -6.01 -20.09
N ASP A 108 -8.01 -5.78 -20.82
CA ASP A 108 -8.12 -6.03 -22.26
C ASP A 108 -8.62 -4.79 -23.01
N GLY A 109 -8.14 -4.63 -24.25
CA GLY A 109 -8.71 -3.68 -25.23
C GLY A 109 -8.54 -2.19 -24.94
N GLY A 110 -7.82 -1.80 -23.90
CA GLY A 110 -7.54 -0.41 -23.52
C GLY A 110 -6.12 0.07 -23.83
N PRO A 111 -5.83 1.39 -23.72
CA PRO A 111 -4.48 1.91 -23.81
C PRO A 111 -3.55 1.23 -22.82
N GLU A 112 -2.34 0.90 -23.28
CA GLU A 112 -1.38 0.17 -22.48
C GLU A 112 -0.61 1.10 -21.52
N LEU A 113 -0.54 0.71 -20.25
CA LEU A 113 0.34 1.28 -19.24
C LEU A 113 1.42 0.24 -18.94
N ARG A 114 2.61 0.48 -19.52
CA ARG A 114 3.81 -0.34 -19.28
C ARG A 114 4.72 0.34 -18.27
N ALA A 115 5.08 -0.37 -17.21
CA ALA A 115 6.06 0.09 -16.23
C ALA A 115 6.61 -1.10 -15.43
N PRO A 116 7.69 -0.94 -14.65
CA PRO A 116 8.06 -1.90 -13.63
C PRO A 116 6.88 -2.21 -12.70
N ALA A 117 6.80 -3.44 -12.20
CA ALA A 117 5.68 -3.88 -11.37
C ALA A 117 5.48 -3.00 -10.14
N GLU A 118 6.56 -2.56 -9.50
CA GLU A 118 6.51 -1.62 -8.39
C GLU A 118 5.88 -0.28 -8.80
N GLU A 119 6.25 0.29 -9.94
CA GLU A 119 5.69 1.56 -10.40
C GLU A 119 4.20 1.44 -10.76
N LEU A 120 3.78 0.29 -11.29
CA LEU A 120 2.36 -0.02 -11.47
C LEU A 120 1.62 -0.05 -10.14
N ILE A 121 2.16 -0.71 -9.11
CA ILE A 121 1.59 -0.74 -7.74
C ILE A 121 1.41 0.69 -7.20
N MET A 122 2.46 1.51 -7.30
CA MET A 122 2.42 2.89 -6.80
C MET A 122 1.44 3.75 -7.61
N THR A 123 1.32 3.51 -8.92
CA THR A 123 0.33 4.19 -9.76
C THR A 123 -1.10 3.81 -9.39
N ILE A 124 -1.40 2.51 -9.26
CA ILE A 124 -2.75 2.02 -8.90
C ILE A 124 -3.19 2.58 -7.55
N THR A 125 -2.26 2.70 -6.61
CA THR A 125 -2.51 3.21 -5.26
C THR A 125 -2.43 4.74 -5.14
N GLY A 126 -2.38 5.45 -6.27
CA GLY A 126 -2.49 6.91 -6.32
C GLY A 126 -1.24 7.68 -5.88
N ARG A 127 -0.06 7.04 -5.94
CA ARG A 127 1.23 7.59 -5.53
C ARG A 127 2.18 7.81 -6.71
N SER A 128 1.62 8.12 -7.88
CA SER A 128 2.40 8.47 -9.07
C SER A 128 3.17 9.76 -8.80
N GLY A 129 4.49 9.65 -8.64
CA GLY A 129 5.40 10.75 -8.33
C GLY A 129 6.85 10.30 -8.32
#